data_AF-A0A1Y6CB56-F1
#
_entry.id   AF-A0A1Y6CB56-F1
#
_cell.length_a   1.000
_cell.length_b   1.000
_cell.length_c   1.000
_cell.angle_alpha   90.00
_cell.angle_beta   90.00
_cell.angle_gamma   90.00
#
_symmetry.space_group_name_H-M   'P 1'
#
loop_
_entity.id
_entity.type
_entity.pdbx_description
1 polymer ?
#
loop_
_entity_poly.entity_id
_entity_poly.type
_entity_poly.pdbx_seq_one_letter_code
_entity_poly.pdbx_strand_id
1 'polypeptide(L)'
;MIYRMACLVLLLAFTNSLHSQIDPALELGRWEQQFAVIRQHMETLKQRLAVIRGVDPKLQMLRPNKPIGRTPLYSRVVYTFNPVGPRFRSNLVKDLRQSCRKHGIRQIVYAQGKKVLRFNNPSFSSFKGVPETVLFAAKAISQANYRGFELDTILQDTSGRYWAITVTNNFNRIEVKAVRNPKLFRGRNFKSIGAGKAYIEDTYRGIRLKETTSRWNIFQLQSLDLALSKLSPGELRNLQGLVFERVKSVAERDPRRAAIYKRFNNIAVIRVGDNAVERKSSFIGEPESPILLSSMVFLHEIAHAIASRYILESHEVFIRWQQQRKIFDVIKGRLSNQQVDLLRTVNPFDLVSQQEFSQFSERNPILAKYASIPDVSNGPTRYGRVSISESFAESFALYHLDPKALIRVSPGAYKFFESQGHLIMEAK
;
A
#
# COMPACT_ATOMS: atom_id res chain seq x y z
N MET A 1 -38.71 6.37 -18.80
CA MET A 1 -38.75 6.98 -17.44
C MET A 1 -37.35 7.38 -16.94
N ILE A 2 -36.37 6.47 -16.91
CA ILE A 2 -34.99 6.74 -16.45
C ILE A 2 -34.30 7.89 -17.23
N TYR A 3 -34.49 7.94 -18.56
CA TYR A 3 -33.98 9.01 -19.43
C TYR A 3 -34.49 10.41 -19.05
N ARG A 4 -35.77 10.52 -18.67
CA ARG A 4 -36.38 11.79 -18.25
C ARG A 4 -35.85 12.24 -16.89
N MET A 5 -35.57 11.31 -15.97
CA MET A 5 -34.97 11.64 -14.67
C MET A 5 -33.50 12.08 -14.79
N ALA A 6 -32.69 11.44 -15.63
CA ALA A 6 -31.30 11.86 -15.83
C ALA A 6 -31.21 13.26 -16.46
N CYS A 7 -32.05 13.55 -17.46
CA CYS A 7 -32.14 14.89 -18.03
C CYS A 7 -32.65 15.93 -17.02
N LEU A 8 -33.63 15.58 -16.17
CA LEU A 8 -34.16 16.49 -15.14
C LEU A 8 -33.13 16.79 -14.04
N VAL A 9 -32.33 15.80 -13.62
CA VAL A 9 -31.25 16.00 -12.63
C VAL A 9 -30.12 16.87 -13.19
N LEU A 10 -29.78 16.71 -14.48
CA LEU A 10 -28.83 17.59 -15.16
C LEU A 10 -29.38 19.02 -15.33
N LEU A 11 -30.67 19.17 -15.65
CA LEU A 11 -31.34 20.47 -15.73
C LEU A 11 -31.37 21.21 -14.39
N LEU A 12 -31.64 20.50 -13.28
CA LEU A 12 -31.69 21.07 -11.93
C LEU A 12 -30.30 21.40 -11.36
N ALA A 13 -29.26 20.71 -11.82
CA ALA A 13 -27.87 21.09 -11.53
C ALA A 13 -27.49 22.38 -12.29
N PHE A 14 -28.10 22.63 -13.45
CA PHE A 14 -27.85 23.77 -14.32
C PHE A 14 -28.46 25.08 -13.78
N THR A 15 -29.69 25.04 -13.26
CA THR A 15 -30.37 26.24 -12.73
C THR A 15 -29.68 26.83 -11.50
N ASN A 16 -28.92 26.03 -10.76
CA ASN A 16 -28.14 26.49 -9.60
C ASN A 16 -26.72 27.00 -9.96
N SER A 17 -26.27 26.85 -11.21
CA SER A 17 -24.93 27.26 -11.66
C SER A 17 -24.92 28.56 -12.48
N LEU A 18 -26.10 29.10 -12.82
CA LEU A 18 -26.24 30.29 -13.67
C LEU A 18 -26.11 31.60 -12.87
N HIS A 19 -24.90 31.91 -12.42
CA HIS A 19 -24.49 33.26 -11.99
C HIS A 19 -23.24 33.76 -12.74
N SER A 20 -22.81 33.10 -13.82
CA SER A 20 -21.70 33.56 -14.67
C SER A 20 -22.20 34.08 -16.02
N GLN A 21 -21.67 35.23 -16.43
CA GLN A 21 -21.90 35.97 -17.69
C GLN A 21 -21.40 35.22 -18.94
N ILE A 22 -21.89 34.01 -19.21
CA ILE A 22 -21.53 33.26 -20.40
C ILE A 22 -22.73 33.28 -21.36
N ASP A 23 -22.46 33.55 -22.64
CA ASP A 23 -23.45 33.55 -23.71
C ASP A 23 -24.18 32.19 -23.76
N PRO A 24 -25.48 32.14 -23.43
CA PRO A 24 -26.25 30.91 -23.39
C PRO A 24 -26.27 30.16 -24.72
N ALA A 25 -26.19 30.86 -25.85
CA ALA A 25 -26.23 30.25 -27.18
C ALA A 25 -24.93 29.49 -27.50
N LEU A 26 -23.78 30.03 -27.06
CA LEU A 26 -22.47 29.45 -27.30
C LEU A 26 -22.22 28.21 -26.42
N GLU A 27 -22.76 28.22 -25.20
CA GLU A 27 -22.85 27.03 -24.36
C GLU A 27 -23.78 25.97 -24.97
N LEU A 28 -24.98 26.37 -25.44
CA LEU A 28 -25.95 25.42 -26.02
C LEU A 28 -25.34 24.63 -27.19
N GLY A 29 -24.64 25.30 -28.11
CA GLY A 29 -23.98 24.64 -29.25
C GLY A 29 -22.87 23.66 -28.84
N ARG A 30 -22.07 23.99 -27.81
CA ARG A 30 -21.07 23.07 -27.26
C ARG A 30 -21.72 21.85 -26.60
N TRP A 31 -22.84 22.05 -25.92
CA TRP A 31 -23.60 20.96 -25.30
C TRP A 31 -24.27 20.06 -26.33
N GLU A 32 -24.84 20.61 -27.41
CA GLU A 32 -25.42 19.80 -28.49
C GLU A 32 -24.37 18.89 -29.14
N GLN A 33 -23.15 19.39 -29.37
CA GLN A 33 -22.03 18.57 -29.83
C GLN A 33 -21.65 17.48 -28.82
N GLN A 34 -21.57 17.81 -27.53
CA GLN A 34 -21.29 16.80 -26.49
C GLN A 34 -22.41 15.76 -26.38
N PHE A 35 -23.68 16.16 -26.45
CA PHE A 35 -24.82 15.24 -26.45
C PHE A 35 -24.87 14.37 -27.71
N ALA A 36 -24.43 14.86 -28.86
CA ALA A 36 -24.27 14.04 -30.07
C ALA A 36 -23.19 12.95 -29.87
N VAL A 37 -22.04 13.30 -29.30
CA VAL A 37 -20.97 12.34 -28.96
C VAL A 37 -21.43 11.31 -27.93
N ILE A 38 -22.20 11.72 -26.92
CA ILE A 38 -22.78 10.81 -25.91
C ILE A 38 -23.78 9.86 -26.57
N ARG A 39 -24.66 10.35 -27.46
CA ARG A 39 -25.62 9.52 -28.21
C ARG A 39 -24.92 8.47 -29.08
N GLN A 40 -23.84 8.85 -29.76
CA GLN A 40 -23.06 7.92 -30.59
C GLN A 40 -22.36 6.83 -29.76
N HIS A 41 -21.77 7.20 -28.62
CA HIS A 41 -21.16 6.23 -27.70
C HIS A 41 -22.19 5.26 -27.10
N MET A 42 -23.38 5.77 -26.77
CA MET A 42 -24.49 4.95 -26.26
C MET A 42 -24.95 3.89 -27.26
N GLU A 43 -25.09 4.24 -28.55
CA GLU A 43 -25.44 3.26 -29.58
C GLU A 43 -24.34 2.22 -29.79
N THR A 44 -23.07 2.63 -29.73
CA THR A 44 -21.93 1.71 -29.79
C THR A 44 -21.92 0.73 -28.59
N LEU A 45 -22.29 1.21 -27.40
CA LEU A 45 -22.41 0.39 -26.19
C LEU A 45 -23.56 -0.61 -26.26
N LYS A 46 -24.72 -0.21 -26.80
CA LYS A 46 -25.85 -1.13 -27.05
C LYS A 46 -25.44 -2.27 -28.00
N GLN A 47 -24.71 -1.95 -29.06
CA GLN A 47 -24.19 -2.95 -30.01
C GLN A 47 -23.19 -3.90 -29.34
N ARG A 48 -22.26 -3.41 -28.51
CA ARG A 48 -21.30 -4.25 -27.77
C ARG A 48 -21.95 -5.11 -26.69
N LEU A 49 -22.95 -4.59 -26.00
CA LEU A 49 -23.71 -5.35 -24.99
C LEU A 49 -24.56 -6.46 -25.62
N ALA A 50 -25.04 -6.28 -26.85
CA ALA A 50 -25.71 -7.34 -27.61
C ALA A 50 -24.75 -8.50 -27.94
N VAL A 51 -23.47 -8.20 -28.21
CA VAL A 51 -22.41 -9.22 -28.43
C VAL A 51 -22.04 -9.94 -27.13
N ILE A 52 -21.91 -9.22 -26.01
CA ILE A 52 -21.53 -9.80 -24.71
C ILE A 52 -22.63 -10.72 -24.16
N ARG A 53 -23.91 -10.41 -24.41
CA ARG A 53 -25.05 -11.25 -23.99
C ARG A 53 -25.15 -12.59 -24.74
N GLY A 54 -24.33 -12.79 -25.79
CA GLY A 54 -24.18 -14.07 -26.48
C GLY A 54 -23.04 -14.97 -25.97
N VAL A 55 -22.30 -14.57 -24.92
CA VAL A 55 -21.12 -15.30 -24.42
C VAL A 55 -21.38 -15.93 -23.05
N ASP A 56 -21.08 -17.23 -22.94
CA ASP A 56 -21.30 -18.14 -21.79
C ASP A 56 -20.82 -17.55 -20.42
N PRO A 57 -21.65 -17.60 -19.35
CA PRO A 57 -21.33 -17.06 -18.02
C PRO A 57 -20.17 -17.75 -17.24
N LYS A 58 -19.47 -18.75 -17.79
CA LYS A 58 -18.45 -19.54 -17.06
C LYS A 58 -17.04 -18.94 -16.97
N LEU A 59 -16.84 -17.62 -17.06
CA LEU A 59 -15.54 -16.99 -16.80
C LEU A 59 -15.32 -16.64 -15.32
N GLN A 60 -14.90 -17.68 -14.60
CA GLN A 60 -14.02 -17.76 -13.43
C GLN A 60 -13.72 -16.48 -12.62
N MET A 61 -14.15 -16.51 -11.36
CA MET A 61 -13.55 -15.75 -10.26
C MET A 61 -12.06 -16.08 -10.09
N LEU A 62 -11.24 -15.02 -10.01
CA LEU A 62 -9.81 -15.05 -9.67
C LEU A 62 -9.57 -15.72 -8.31
N ARG A 63 -9.22 -17.02 -8.31
CA ARG A 63 -8.41 -17.63 -7.26
C ARG A 63 -6.93 -17.40 -7.59
N PRO A 64 -6.12 -16.76 -6.72
CA PRO A 64 -4.68 -16.73 -6.95
C PRO A 64 -4.07 -18.03 -6.43
N ASN A 65 -4.17 -19.10 -7.22
CA ASN A 65 -3.44 -20.36 -6.99
C ASN A 65 -2.20 -20.50 -7.87
N LYS A 66 -1.81 -19.46 -8.64
CA LYS A 66 -0.55 -19.53 -9.37
C LYS A 66 0.62 -19.40 -8.37
N PRO A 67 1.60 -20.32 -8.41
CA PRO A 67 2.82 -20.15 -7.64
C PRO A 67 3.40 -18.79 -8.00
N ILE A 68 3.59 -17.97 -6.97
CA ILE A 68 4.34 -16.73 -7.06
C ILE A 68 5.70 -17.14 -7.65
N GLY A 69 6.06 -16.60 -8.82
CA GLY A 69 7.22 -17.03 -9.60
C GLY A 69 8.53 -17.03 -8.80
N ARG A 70 9.62 -17.49 -9.41
CA ARG A 70 10.96 -17.61 -8.79
C ARG A 70 11.58 -16.27 -8.30
N THR A 71 10.84 -15.17 -8.27
CA THR A 71 11.33 -13.86 -7.84
C THR A 71 11.18 -13.72 -6.33
N PRO A 72 12.25 -13.31 -5.61
CA PRO A 72 12.17 -12.97 -4.19
C PRO A 72 11.04 -11.98 -3.89
N LEU A 73 10.44 -12.09 -2.70
CA LEU A 73 9.33 -11.27 -2.25
C LEU A 73 9.50 -10.92 -0.77
N TYR A 74 9.38 -9.64 -0.44
CA TYR A 74 9.21 -9.21 0.95
C TYR A 74 7.72 -9.31 1.33
N SER A 75 7.40 -10.08 2.38
CA SER A 75 6.01 -10.34 2.77
C SER A 75 5.73 -10.02 4.22
N ARG A 76 4.57 -9.41 4.45
CA ARG A 76 4.13 -8.87 5.75
C ARG A 76 3.01 -9.72 6.34
N VAL A 77 3.20 -11.03 6.39
CA VAL A 77 2.17 -11.90 6.97
C VAL A 77 2.20 -11.76 8.48
N VAL A 78 1.09 -11.28 9.03
CA VAL A 78 0.91 -11.18 10.47
C VAL A 78 0.46 -12.55 10.98
N TYR A 79 1.27 -13.15 11.85
CA TYR A 79 0.88 -14.36 12.58
C TYR A 79 0.57 -13.98 14.03
N THR A 80 -0.64 -14.28 14.48
CA THR A 80 -0.98 -14.27 15.90
C THR A 80 -0.72 -15.65 16.48
N PHE A 81 0.09 -15.71 17.54
CA PHE A 81 0.45 -16.94 18.21
C PHE A 81 -0.22 -17.01 19.57
N ASN A 82 -0.85 -18.15 19.86
CA ASN A 82 -1.22 -18.53 21.22
C ASN A 82 -0.05 -19.33 21.81
N PRO A 83 0.40 -19.05 23.04
CA PRO A 83 1.47 -19.81 23.69
C PRO A 83 1.10 -21.31 23.73
N VAL A 84 1.99 -22.19 23.27
CA VAL A 84 1.71 -23.64 23.19
C VAL A 84 2.72 -24.45 24.00
N GLY A 85 2.22 -25.43 24.76
CA GLY A 85 3.00 -26.25 25.70
C GLY A 85 3.91 -27.32 25.08
N PRO A 86 4.60 -28.15 25.90
CA PRO A 86 5.70 -29.02 25.47
C PRO A 86 5.38 -30.03 24.36
N ARG A 87 4.15 -30.58 24.30
CA ARG A 87 3.72 -31.50 23.23
C ARG A 87 3.74 -30.86 21.84
N PHE A 88 3.68 -29.52 21.76
CA PHE A 88 3.72 -28.78 20.52
C PHE A 88 5.08 -28.84 19.84
N ARG A 89 6.18 -28.86 20.61
CA ARG A 89 7.53 -28.84 20.03
C ARG A 89 7.78 -30.05 19.14
N SER A 90 7.44 -31.25 19.61
CA SER A 90 7.65 -32.50 18.86
C SER A 90 6.87 -32.50 17.55
N ASN A 91 5.61 -32.03 17.58
CA ASN A 91 4.78 -31.89 16.38
C ASN A 91 5.35 -30.84 15.42
N LEU A 92 5.76 -29.68 15.94
CA LEU A 92 6.33 -28.61 15.14
C LEU A 92 7.63 -29.03 14.44
N VAL A 93 8.50 -29.76 15.13
CA VAL A 93 9.71 -30.33 14.55
C VAL A 93 9.37 -31.35 13.46
N LYS A 94 8.39 -32.24 13.72
CA LYS A 94 7.91 -33.21 12.73
C LYS A 94 7.36 -32.51 11.48
N ASP A 95 6.52 -31.50 11.66
CA ASP A 95 5.87 -30.75 10.58
C ASP A 95 6.86 -29.91 9.78
N LEU A 96 7.86 -29.32 10.43
CA LEU A 96 8.93 -28.57 9.78
C LEU A 96 9.80 -29.50 8.93
N ARG A 97 10.19 -30.66 9.47
CA ARG A 97 10.95 -31.68 8.72
C ARG A 97 10.17 -32.18 7.51
N GLN A 98 8.88 -32.50 7.68
CA GLN A 98 8.02 -32.92 6.59
C GLN A 98 7.91 -31.83 5.50
N SER A 99 7.74 -30.56 5.91
CA SER A 99 7.74 -29.43 4.98
C SER A 99 9.04 -29.34 4.19
N CYS A 100 10.17 -29.42 4.88
CA CYS A 100 11.47 -29.28 4.25
C CYS A 100 11.73 -30.40 3.24
N ARG A 101 11.36 -31.64 3.56
CA ARG A 101 11.42 -32.77 2.62
C ARG A 101 10.51 -32.55 1.42
N LYS A 102 9.23 -32.23 1.66
CA LYS A 102 8.22 -32.00 0.61
C LYS A 102 8.63 -30.89 -0.35
N HIS A 103 9.30 -29.85 0.15
CA HIS A 103 9.59 -28.64 -0.61
C HIS A 103 11.06 -28.49 -1.01
N GLY A 104 11.89 -29.52 -0.81
CA GLY A 104 13.29 -29.54 -1.26
C GLY A 104 14.22 -28.61 -0.49
N ILE A 105 13.88 -28.27 0.76
CA ILE A 105 14.73 -27.47 1.64
C ILE A 105 15.81 -28.39 2.21
N ARG A 106 17.05 -28.06 1.87
CA ARG A 106 18.26 -28.82 2.21
C ARG A 106 18.94 -28.29 3.47
N GLN A 107 18.74 -27.02 3.81
CA GLN A 107 19.43 -26.38 4.92
C GLN A 107 18.52 -25.41 5.70
N ILE A 108 18.66 -25.41 7.02
CA ILE A 108 18.15 -24.36 7.90
C ILE A 108 19.31 -23.77 8.68
N VAL A 109 19.48 -22.46 8.62
CA VAL A 109 20.47 -21.70 9.39
C VAL A 109 19.73 -20.85 10.41
N TYR A 110 20.07 -20.98 11.69
CA TYR A 110 19.52 -20.18 12.78
C TYR A 110 20.63 -19.36 13.43
N ALA A 111 20.47 -18.04 13.43
CA ALA A 111 21.36 -17.09 14.08
C ALA A 111 20.65 -16.41 15.25
N GLN A 112 21.32 -16.37 16.40
CA GLN A 112 20.93 -15.61 17.58
C GLN A 112 22.14 -14.84 18.10
N GLY A 113 22.22 -13.55 17.78
CA GLY A 113 23.44 -12.76 17.98
C GLY A 113 24.62 -13.40 17.26
N LYS A 114 25.72 -13.65 17.99
CA LYS A 114 26.93 -14.28 17.43
C LYS A 114 26.81 -15.80 17.25
N LYS A 115 25.81 -16.45 17.84
CA LYS A 115 25.65 -17.91 17.78
C LYS A 115 24.92 -18.29 16.49
N VAL A 116 25.54 -19.15 15.69
CA VAL A 116 24.96 -19.68 14.45
C VAL A 116 24.87 -21.21 14.53
N LEU A 117 23.67 -21.74 14.38
CA LEU A 117 23.37 -23.17 14.29
C LEU A 117 22.98 -23.51 12.84
N ARG A 118 23.54 -24.59 12.29
CA ARG A 118 23.26 -25.07 10.94
C ARG A 118 22.70 -26.48 10.99
N PHE A 119 21.59 -26.71 10.29
CA PHE A 119 20.91 -28.00 10.21
C PHE A 119 20.76 -28.39 8.74
N ASN A 120 21.25 -29.57 8.36
CA ASN A 120 21.23 -30.07 6.97
C ASN A 120 20.31 -31.31 6.85
N ASN A 121 19.63 -31.45 5.71
CA ASN A 121 18.83 -32.63 5.32
C ASN A 121 19.80 -33.72 4.78
N PRO A 122 19.68 -35.03 5.11
CA PRO A 122 18.57 -35.77 5.76
C PRO A 122 18.50 -35.67 7.29
N SER A 123 19.59 -35.29 7.93
CA SER A 123 19.77 -35.26 9.37
C SER A 123 19.43 -33.90 9.95
N PHE A 124 18.22 -33.39 9.66
CA PHE A 124 17.63 -32.36 10.52
C PHE A 124 17.55 -32.99 11.90
N SER A 125 18.56 -32.77 12.75
CA SER A 125 18.66 -33.25 14.11
C SER A 125 17.49 -32.69 14.92
N SER A 126 17.40 -32.97 16.22
CA SER A 126 16.25 -32.57 17.06
C SER A 126 15.95 -31.05 17.12
N PHE A 127 16.63 -30.22 16.32
CA PHE A 127 16.70 -28.76 16.43
C PHE A 127 17.02 -28.35 17.88
N LYS A 128 17.93 -29.10 18.52
CA LYS A 128 18.33 -28.87 19.92
C LYS A 128 18.83 -27.44 20.08
N GLY A 129 18.29 -26.73 21.07
CA GLY A 129 18.65 -25.34 21.35
C GLY A 129 17.99 -24.29 20.46
N VAL A 130 17.08 -24.67 19.55
CA VAL A 130 16.25 -23.73 18.79
C VAL A 130 14.93 -23.48 19.53
N PRO A 131 14.57 -22.23 19.88
CA PRO A 131 13.29 -21.91 20.52
C PRO A 131 12.07 -22.29 19.68
N GLU A 132 10.93 -22.59 20.32
CA GLU A 132 9.67 -22.94 19.65
C GLU A 132 9.18 -21.82 18.72
N THR A 133 9.32 -20.55 19.14
CA THR A 133 8.94 -19.38 18.34
C THR A 133 9.72 -19.31 17.02
N VAL A 134 11.01 -19.63 17.06
CA VAL A 134 11.90 -19.69 15.90
C VAL A 134 11.52 -20.85 14.97
N LEU A 135 11.26 -22.03 15.54
CA LEU A 135 10.79 -23.18 14.76
C LEU A 135 9.44 -22.92 14.08
N PHE A 136 8.56 -22.20 14.77
CA PHE A 136 7.24 -21.84 14.26
C PHE A 136 7.36 -20.89 13.07
N ALA A 137 8.17 -19.83 13.22
CA ALA A 137 8.43 -18.91 12.13
C ALA A 137 9.06 -19.63 10.93
N ALA A 138 10.06 -20.48 11.15
CA ALA A 138 10.66 -21.30 10.08
C ALA A 138 9.62 -22.19 9.39
N LYS A 139 8.73 -22.83 10.16
CA LYS A 139 7.66 -23.67 9.61
C LYS A 139 6.67 -22.86 8.78
N ALA A 140 6.26 -21.69 9.23
CA ALA A 140 5.28 -20.84 8.55
C ALA A 140 5.71 -20.54 7.11
N ILE A 141 7.01 -20.32 6.87
CA ILE A 141 7.54 -19.93 5.55
C ILE A 141 8.11 -21.12 4.77
N SER A 142 8.22 -22.31 5.37
CA SER A 142 8.74 -23.51 4.70
C SER A 142 7.82 -24.11 3.61
N GLN A 143 6.69 -23.49 3.29
CA GLN A 143 5.74 -23.98 2.28
C GLN A 143 6.15 -23.53 0.87
N ALA A 144 5.72 -24.26 -0.17
CA ALA A 144 6.10 -23.95 -1.57
C ALA A 144 5.74 -22.54 -2.03
N ASN A 145 4.60 -22.01 -1.59
CA ASN A 145 4.09 -20.67 -1.92
C ASN A 145 4.87 -19.53 -1.24
N TYR A 146 5.79 -19.85 -0.34
CA TYR A 146 6.66 -18.90 0.35
C TYR A 146 8.13 -19.02 -0.07
N ARG A 147 8.42 -19.64 -1.21
CA ARG A 147 9.77 -19.62 -1.80
C ARG A 147 10.14 -18.20 -2.23
N GLY A 148 11.34 -17.76 -1.87
CA GLY A 148 11.82 -16.40 -2.06
C GLY A 148 11.26 -15.41 -1.03
N PHE A 149 10.49 -15.86 -0.04
CA PHE A 149 9.86 -14.95 0.92
C PHE A 149 10.80 -14.55 2.04
N GLU A 150 10.61 -13.32 2.49
CA GLU A 150 11.07 -12.82 3.78
C GLU A 150 9.87 -12.52 4.68
N LEU A 151 9.98 -12.87 5.96
CA LEU A 151 8.98 -12.66 7.00
C LEU A 151 9.63 -12.05 8.23
N ASP A 152 9.16 -10.85 8.60
CA ASP A 152 9.52 -10.17 9.85
C ASP A 152 8.35 -10.21 10.84
N THR A 153 8.55 -10.85 11.98
CA THR A 153 7.49 -11.05 12.98
C THR A 153 7.98 -10.92 14.43
N ILE A 154 7.12 -10.37 15.28
CA ILE A 154 7.28 -10.35 16.71
C ILE A 154 6.38 -11.45 17.30
N LEU A 155 7.00 -12.46 17.92
CA LEU A 155 6.30 -13.55 18.60
C LEU A 155 6.55 -13.50 20.10
N GLN A 156 5.56 -13.85 20.90
CA GLN A 156 5.70 -14.01 22.35
C GLN A 156 5.87 -15.50 22.69
N ASP A 157 6.85 -15.84 23.53
CA ASP A 157 7.02 -17.21 24.02
C ASP A 157 6.09 -17.49 25.22
N THR A 158 6.05 -18.76 25.66
CA THR A 158 5.23 -19.20 26.79
C THR A 158 5.61 -18.55 28.12
N SER A 159 6.79 -17.94 28.22
CA SER A 159 7.24 -17.16 29.38
C SER A 159 6.88 -15.68 29.28
N GLY A 160 6.09 -15.29 28.28
CA GLY A 160 5.71 -13.89 28.04
C GLY A 160 6.81 -13.04 27.41
N ARG A 161 7.95 -13.61 27.01
CA ARG A 161 9.06 -12.86 26.41
C ARG A 161 8.84 -12.68 24.92
N TYR A 162 9.17 -11.50 24.40
CA TYR A 162 9.05 -11.21 22.97
C TYR A 162 10.30 -11.64 22.20
N TRP A 163 10.10 -12.04 20.95
CA TRP A 163 11.12 -12.43 20.00
C TRP A 163 10.89 -11.65 18.72
N ALA A 164 11.86 -10.84 18.28
CA ALA A 164 11.90 -10.35 16.91
C ALA A 164 12.58 -11.41 16.05
N ILE A 165 11.91 -11.86 14.99
CA ILE A 165 12.37 -12.95 14.14
C ILE A 165 12.22 -12.52 12.69
N THR A 166 13.33 -12.56 11.95
CA THR A 166 13.35 -12.50 10.48
C THR A 166 13.61 -13.90 9.95
N VAL A 167 12.75 -14.37 9.05
CA VAL A 167 12.93 -15.65 8.35
C VAL A 167 12.95 -15.41 6.85
N THR A 168 13.96 -15.94 6.17
CA THR A 168 14.08 -15.86 4.70
C THR A 168 14.14 -17.27 4.10
N ASN A 169 13.37 -17.54 3.04
CA ASN A 169 13.33 -18.84 2.37
C ASN A 169 13.93 -18.71 0.97
N ASN A 170 15.23 -18.96 0.89
CA ASN A 170 16.03 -18.93 -0.32
C ASN A 170 15.94 -20.28 -1.06
N PHE A 171 14.71 -20.74 -1.34
CA PHE A 171 14.39 -21.97 -2.07
C PHE A 171 14.81 -23.27 -1.36
N ASN A 172 16.10 -23.60 -1.41
CA ASN A 172 16.65 -24.81 -0.81
C ASN A 172 17.21 -24.54 0.60
N ARG A 173 17.17 -23.29 1.08
CA ARG A 173 17.72 -22.86 2.35
C ARG A 173 16.78 -21.91 3.07
N ILE A 174 16.48 -22.20 4.34
CA ILE A 174 15.84 -21.24 5.25
C ILE A 174 16.91 -20.61 6.13
N GLU A 175 16.88 -19.28 6.25
CA GLU A 175 17.68 -18.52 7.19
C GLU A 175 16.76 -17.89 8.23
N VAL A 176 17.10 -18.02 9.51
CA VAL A 176 16.37 -17.41 10.61
C VAL A 176 17.33 -16.58 11.43
N LYS A 177 17.05 -15.29 11.57
CA LYS A 177 17.69 -14.42 12.56
C LYS A 177 16.68 -14.13 13.66
N ALA A 178 17.08 -14.27 14.91
CA ALA A 178 16.18 -13.97 16.02
C ALA A 178 16.88 -13.28 17.18
N VAL A 179 16.18 -12.32 17.79
CA VAL A 179 16.60 -11.62 18.99
C VAL A 179 15.51 -11.78 20.04
N ARG A 180 15.91 -12.24 21.23
CA ARG A 180 15.04 -12.37 22.40
C ARG A 180 15.01 -11.05 23.16
N ASN A 181 13.83 -10.64 23.61
CA ASN A 181 13.56 -9.35 24.24
C ASN A 181 14.19 -8.22 23.43
N PRO A 182 13.85 -8.10 22.14
CA PRO A 182 14.35 -7.01 21.33
C PRO A 182 13.97 -5.69 22.01
N LYS A 183 14.84 -4.69 21.90
CA LYS A 183 14.47 -3.32 22.23
C LYS A 183 13.48 -2.85 21.16
N LEU A 184 12.22 -3.24 21.33
CA LEU A 184 11.13 -2.76 20.53
C LEU A 184 11.15 -1.24 20.66
N PHE A 185 10.98 -0.54 19.53
CA PHE A 185 10.86 0.91 19.48
C PHE A 185 12.17 1.67 19.80
N ARG A 186 12.76 2.27 18.76
CA ARG A 186 13.80 3.33 18.87
C ARG A 186 13.26 4.69 18.44
N GLY A 187 11.96 4.93 18.65
CA GLY A 187 11.37 6.24 18.42
C GLY A 187 11.68 7.21 19.57
N ARG A 188 11.50 8.51 19.33
CA ARG A 188 11.57 9.50 20.40
C ARG A 188 10.51 9.24 21.46
N ASN A 189 10.86 9.31 22.74
CA ASN A 189 9.87 9.21 23.82
C ASN A 189 9.19 10.57 24.03
N PHE A 190 7.94 10.67 23.60
CA PHE A 190 7.13 11.87 23.84
C PHE A 190 6.48 11.80 25.22
N LYS A 191 6.59 12.88 26.00
CA LYS A 191 5.98 12.98 27.35
C LYS A 191 4.45 13.02 27.30
N SER A 192 3.88 13.55 26.22
CA SER A 192 2.44 13.65 26.00
C SER A 192 2.12 13.70 24.50
N ILE A 193 0.86 13.49 24.14
CA ILE A 193 0.38 13.63 22.76
C ILE A 193 0.62 15.06 22.25
N GLY A 194 0.29 16.08 23.05
CA GLY A 194 0.50 17.48 22.69
C GLY A 194 1.97 17.81 22.42
N ALA A 195 2.88 17.34 23.28
CA ALA A 195 4.32 17.53 23.09
C ALA A 195 4.83 16.81 21.83
N GLY A 196 4.32 15.61 21.53
CA GLY A 196 4.68 14.90 20.31
C GLY A 196 4.19 15.58 19.04
N LYS A 197 2.95 16.11 19.04
CA LYS A 197 2.41 16.86 17.90
C LYS A 197 3.22 18.13 17.63
N ALA A 198 3.42 18.96 18.66
CA ALA A 198 4.20 20.20 18.55
C ALA A 198 5.62 19.92 18.05
N TYR A 199 6.30 18.93 18.62
CA TYR A 199 7.63 18.54 18.17
C TYR A 199 7.67 18.18 16.68
N ILE A 200 6.72 17.38 16.18
CA ILE A 200 6.69 16.98 14.76
C ILE A 200 6.46 18.20 13.86
N GLU A 201 5.50 19.05 14.19
CA GLU A 201 5.18 20.23 13.36
C GLU A 201 6.31 21.27 13.35
N ASP A 202 7.02 21.44 14.48
CA ASP A 202 8.15 22.34 14.61
C ASP A 202 9.41 21.81 13.90
N THR A 203 9.69 20.51 14.07
CA THR A 203 10.89 19.86 13.51
C THR A 203 10.77 19.68 12.00
N TYR A 204 9.62 19.20 11.52
CA TYR A 204 9.37 18.91 10.11
C TYR A 204 8.51 20.02 9.51
N ARG A 205 9.08 21.23 9.43
CA ARG A 205 8.41 22.45 8.99
C ARG A 205 7.55 22.24 7.74
N GLY A 206 6.29 22.64 7.81
CA GLY A 206 5.32 22.50 6.72
C GLY A 206 4.46 21.24 6.80
N ILE A 207 4.72 20.33 7.73
CA ILE A 207 3.80 19.26 8.11
C ILE A 207 2.77 19.79 9.11
N ARG A 208 1.51 19.37 8.97
CA ARG A 208 0.44 19.64 9.94
C ARG A 208 -0.22 18.35 10.41
N LEU A 209 -0.61 18.28 11.68
CA LEU A 209 -1.31 17.16 12.28
C LEU A 209 -2.73 17.57 12.68
N LYS A 210 -3.71 16.95 12.02
CA LYS A 210 -5.14 17.18 12.26
C LYS A 210 -5.80 15.97 12.90
N GLU A 211 -6.77 16.22 13.79
CA GLU A 211 -7.64 15.20 14.38
C GLU A 211 -9.07 15.50 13.93
N THR A 212 -9.74 14.52 13.31
CA THR A 212 -11.09 14.70 12.75
C THR A 212 -12.08 13.77 13.42
N THR A 213 -11.95 12.46 13.23
CA THR A 213 -12.84 11.45 13.85
C THR A 213 -12.12 10.48 14.78
N SER A 214 -10.82 10.65 14.95
CA SER A 214 -10.00 9.89 15.91
C SER A 214 -8.85 10.77 16.40
N ARG A 215 -8.20 10.35 17.47
CA ARG A 215 -7.07 11.07 18.09
C ARG A 215 -5.75 10.39 17.78
N TRP A 216 -4.69 11.17 17.82
CA TRP A 216 -3.32 10.65 17.83
C TRP A 216 -3.04 9.98 19.17
N ASN A 217 -2.28 8.89 19.15
CA ASN A 217 -1.64 8.33 20.33
C ASN A 217 -0.11 8.42 20.24
N ILE A 218 0.58 8.18 21.36
CA ILE A 218 2.04 8.30 21.43
C ILE A 218 2.72 7.37 20.42
N PHE A 219 2.29 6.12 20.29
CA PHE A 219 2.90 5.15 19.36
C PHE A 219 2.76 5.58 17.89
N GLN A 220 1.62 6.16 17.53
CA GLN A 220 1.38 6.71 16.20
C GLN A 220 2.34 7.88 15.91
N LEU A 221 2.47 8.82 16.84
CA LEU A 221 3.39 9.95 16.71
C LEU A 221 4.84 9.49 16.65
N GLN A 222 5.23 8.48 17.42
CA GLN A 222 6.57 7.87 17.36
C GLN A 222 6.86 7.23 16.01
N SER A 223 5.87 6.55 15.43
CA SER A 223 6.00 5.92 14.12
C SER A 223 6.11 6.97 13.00
N LEU A 224 5.32 8.04 13.09
CA LEU A 224 5.36 9.15 12.15
C LEU A 224 6.67 9.91 12.25
N ASP A 225 7.13 10.25 13.46
CA ASP A 225 8.44 10.87 13.70
C ASP A 225 9.56 10.01 13.13
N LEU A 226 9.55 8.70 13.41
CA LEU A 226 10.55 7.78 12.86
C LEU A 226 10.53 7.78 11.33
N ALA A 227 9.34 7.69 10.71
CA ALA A 227 9.20 7.76 9.26
C ALA A 227 9.77 9.07 8.68
N LEU A 228 9.39 10.22 9.23
CA LEU A 228 9.85 11.54 8.77
C LEU A 228 11.36 11.71 8.97
N SER A 229 11.93 11.17 10.06
CA SER A 229 13.37 11.23 10.34
C SER A 229 14.25 10.45 9.35
N LYS A 230 13.65 9.56 8.54
CA LYS A 230 14.36 8.81 7.49
C LYS A 230 14.47 9.58 6.18
N LEU A 231 13.63 10.58 5.99
CA LEU A 231 13.59 11.35 4.77
C LEU A 231 14.78 12.30 4.67
N SER A 232 15.36 12.39 3.49
CA SER A 232 16.33 13.41 3.12
C SER A 232 15.72 14.81 3.16
N PRO A 233 16.53 15.87 3.24
CA PRO A 233 16.03 17.25 3.15
C PRO A 233 15.25 17.54 1.87
N GLY A 234 15.61 16.92 0.74
CA GLY A 234 14.91 17.06 -0.53
C GLY A 234 13.50 16.45 -0.49
N GLU A 235 13.38 15.26 0.07
CA GLU A 235 12.08 14.60 0.28
C GLU A 235 11.21 15.40 1.26
N LEU A 236 11.76 15.90 2.36
CA LEU A 236 11.02 16.74 3.33
C LEU A 236 10.50 18.03 2.69
N ARG A 237 11.29 18.69 1.83
CA ARG A 237 10.81 19.84 1.05
C ARG A 237 9.65 19.49 0.11
N ASN A 238 9.56 18.24 -0.36
CA ASN A 238 8.43 17.74 -1.14
C ASN A 238 7.15 17.54 -0.34
N LEU A 239 7.21 17.61 0.98
CA LEU A 239 6.04 17.45 1.85
C LEU A 239 5.52 18.78 2.43
N GLN A 240 6.02 19.93 1.98
CA GLN A 240 5.52 21.22 2.45
C GLN A 240 4.01 21.35 2.19
N GLY A 241 3.25 21.68 3.24
CA GLY A 241 1.79 21.78 3.19
C GLY A 241 1.04 20.46 3.34
N LEU A 242 1.75 19.35 3.55
CA LEU A 242 1.13 18.03 3.78
C LEU A 242 0.47 17.96 5.15
N VAL A 243 -0.78 17.50 5.17
CA VAL A 243 -1.55 17.29 6.40
C VAL A 243 -1.67 15.80 6.70
N PHE A 244 -1.28 15.35 7.89
CA PHE A 244 -1.67 14.04 8.40
C PHE A 244 -2.95 14.18 9.22
N GLU A 245 -4.02 13.55 8.76
CA GLU A 245 -5.36 13.64 9.35
C GLU A 245 -5.74 12.31 10.03
N ARG A 246 -6.05 12.37 11.33
CA ARG A 246 -6.56 11.20 12.07
C ARG A 246 -8.06 11.03 11.91
N VAL A 247 -8.42 9.84 11.47
CA VAL A 247 -9.79 9.38 11.27
C VAL A 247 -9.97 7.99 11.88
N LYS A 248 -11.19 7.64 12.27
CA LYS A 248 -11.49 6.30 12.80
C LYS A 248 -11.22 5.21 11.75
N SER A 249 -11.73 5.42 10.54
CA SER A 249 -11.48 4.58 9.35
C SER A 249 -11.16 5.46 8.15
N VAL A 250 -10.24 4.99 7.30
CA VAL A 250 -9.85 5.67 6.04
C VAL A 250 -10.71 5.27 4.85
N ALA A 251 -11.44 4.15 4.96
CA ALA A 251 -12.23 3.62 3.86
C ALA A 251 -13.62 3.20 4.34
N GLU A 252 -14.64 3.63 3.58
CA GLU A 252 -16.00 3.09 3.68
C GLU A 252 -16.10 1.68 3.09
N ARG A 253 -15.19 1.30 2.17
CA ARG A 253 -15.27 0.05 1.39
C ARG A 253 -14.21 -1.01 1.70
N ASP A 254 -13.05 -0.63 2.24
CA ASP A 254 -12.01 -1.59 2.63
C ASP A 254 -11.57 -1.32 4.08
N PRO A 255 -12.18 -1.99 5.07
CA PRO A 255 -11.83 -1.78 6.46
C PRO A 255 -10.36 -2.15 6.75
N ARG A 256 -9.66 -2.86 5.88
CA ARG A 256 -8.26 -3.28 6.11
C ARG A 256 -7.24 -2.20 5.75
N ARG A 257 -7.66 -1.15 5.03
CA ARG A 257 -6.77 -0.07 4.63
C ARG A 257 -6.36 0.75 5.86
N ALA A 258 -5.06 0.88 6.07
CA ALA A 258 -4.47 1.50 7.25
C ALA A 258 -4.40 3.03 7.10
N ALA A 259 -3.94 3.50 5.95
CA ALA A 259 -3.83 4.91 5.61
C ALA A 259 -4.19 5.11 4.13
N ILE A 260 -4.37 6.37 3.73
CA ILE A 260 -4.54 6.73 2.33
C ILE A 260 -4.11 8.18 2.09
N TYR A 261 -3.26 8.38 1.10
CA TYR A 261 -2.98 9.66 0.50
C TYR A 261 -4.15 10.11 -0.38
N LYS A 262 -4.60 11.34 -0.18
CA LYS A 262 -5.60 12.03 -1.00
C LYS A 262 -5.16 13.46 -1.20
N ARG A 263 -5.72 14.10 -2.21
CA ARG A 263 -5.60 15.55 -2.39
C ARG A 263 -6.99 16.15 -2.49
N PHE A 264 -7.25 17.25 -1.79
CA PHE A 264 -8.53 17.95 -1.77
C PHE A 264 -8.27 19.44 -1.97
N ASN A 265 -8.81 20.05 -3.04
CA ASN A 265 -8.64 21.48 -3.31
C ASN A 265 -7.15 21.91 -3.20
N ASN A 266 -6.25 21.16 -3.84
CA ASN A 266 -4.79 21.32 -3.80
C ASN A 266 -4.10 21.04 -2.45
N ILE A 267 -4.84 20.72 -1.39
CA ILE A 267 -4.26 20.31 -0.12
C ILE A 267 -3.96 18.82 -0.16
N ALA A 268 -2.68 18.46 -0.02
CA ALA A 268 -2.23 17.09 0.15
C ALA A 268 -2.56 16.61 1.57
N VAL A 269 -3.28 15.49 1.70
CA VAL A 269 -3.72 14.93 2.96
C VAL A 269 -3.44 13.43 3.01
N ILE A 270 -2.73 12.96 4.04
CA ILE A 270 -2.63 11.55 4.38
C ILE A 270 -3.60 11.28 5.51
N ARG A 271 -4.67 10.54 5.23
CA ARG A 271 -5.60 10.08 6.26
C ARG A 271 -5.07 8.80 6.89
N VAL A 272 -5.06 8.77 8.21
CA VAL A 272 -4.51 7.65 8.99
C VAL A 272 -5.64 7.08 9.84
N GLY A 273 -5.95 5.80 9.65
CA GLY A 273 -6.98 5.06 10.37
C GLY A 273 -6.45 4.37 11.62
N ASP A 274 -7.34 3.86 12.47
CA ASP A 274 -6.92 3.15 13.69
C ASP A 274 -6.12 1.88 13.37
N ASN A 275 -6.48 1.19 12.27
CA ASN A 275 -5.81 -0.02 11.77
C ASN A 275 -4.35 0.17 11.35
N ALA A 276 -3.86 1.42 11.20
CA ALA A 276 -2.47 1.66 10.83
C ALA A 276 -1.46 1.22 11.90
N VAL A 277 -1.88 1.11 13.16
CA VAL A 277 -0.95 0.93 14.30
C VAL A 277 -1.33 -0.24 15.20
N GLU A 278 -2.48 -0.87 15.00
CA GLU A 278 -2.92 -2.01 15.84
C GLU A 278 -2.08 -3.30 15.63
N ARG A 279 -1.30 -3.41 14.55
CA ARG A 279 -0.52 -4.61 14.23
C ARG A 279 0.81 -4.67 14.98
N LYS A 280 0.77 -5.02 16.27
CA LYS A 280 1.95 -5.14 17.17
C LYS A 280 2.85 -6.36 16.90
N SER A 281 2.46 -7.27 16.02
CA SER A 281 3.13 -8.57 15.82
C SER A 281 4.07 -8.62 14.59
N SER A 282 4.35 -7.47 13.97
CA SER A 282 5.26 -7.37 12.83
C SER A 282 6.17 -6.16 12.95
N PHE A 283 7.35 -6.28 12.37
CA PHE A 283 8.34 -5.21 12.28
C PHE A 283 8.94 -5.18 10.86
N ILE A 284 9.86 -4.26 10.63
CA ILE A 284 10.67 -4.16 9.42
C ILE A 284 12.12 -3.86 9.82
N GLY A 285 13.09 -4.31 9.01
CA GLY A 285 14.52 -4.15 9.29
C GLY A 285 15.12 -5.34 10.04
N GLU A 286 16.25 -5.12 10.71
CA GLU A 286 16.96 -6.21 11.41
C GLU A 286 16.32 -6.52 12.79
N PRO A 287 16.26 -7.80 13.22
CA PRO A 287 15.72 -8.21 14.53
C PRO A 287 16.36 -7.53 15.74
N GLU A 288 17.62 -7.09 15.66
CA GLU A 288 18.36 -6.37 16.70
C GLU A 288 17.90 -4.93 16.88
N SER A 289 17.24 -4.38 15.86
CA SER A 289 16.72 -3.01 15.83
C SER A 289 15.40 -2.96 15.07
N PRO A 290 14.36 -3.66 15.54
CA PRO A 290 13.12 -3.79 14.80
C PRO A 290 12.41 -2.44 14.73
N ILE A 291 12.02 -2.04 13.53
CA ILE A 291 11.24 -0.83 13.28
C ILE A 291 9.77 -1.20 13.19
N LEU A 292 8.89 -0.37 13.73
CA LEU A 292 7.46 -0.62 13.64
C LEU A 292 6.97 -0.59 12.21
N LEU A 293 6.11 -1.55 11.90
CA LEU A 293 5.46 -1.64 10.60
C LEU A 293 4.59 -0.40 10.29
N SER A 294 4.07 0.28 11.29
CA SER A 294 3.34 1.56 11.12
C SER A 294 4.20 2.64 10.44
N SER A 295 5.51 2.66 10.69
CA SER A 295 6.45 3.59 10.01
C SER A 295 6.49 3.34 8.50
N MET A 296 6.37 2.06 8.09
CA MET A 296 6.29 1.68 6.69
C MET A 296 5.00 2.21 6.04
N VAL A 297 3.87 2.15 6.77
CA VAL A 297 2.59 2.71 6.30
C VAL A 297 2.71 4.21 6.04
N PHE A 298 3.36 4.95 6.95
CA PHE A 298 3.59 6.38 6.75
C PHE A 298 4.47 6.65 5.52
N LEU A 299 5.60 5.96 5.40
CA LEU A 299 6.50 6.14 4.25
C LEU A 299 5.85 5.75 2.92
N HIS A 300 4.99 4.74 2.92
CA HIS A 300 4.21 4.34 1.76
C HIS A 300 3.29 5.47 1.28
N GLU A 301 2.49 6.06 2.18
CA GLU A 301 1.61 7.16 1.78
C GLU A 301 2.37 8.45 1.44
N ILE A 302 3.51 8.68 2.11
CA ILE A 302 4.43 9.78 1.78
C ILE A 302 4.98 9.61 0.36
N ALA A 303 5.33 8.39 -0.06
CA ALA A 303 5.77 8.11 -1.41
C ALA A 303 4.72 8.51 -2.45
N HIS A 304 3.44 8.18 -2.20
CA HIS A 304 2.34 8.65 -3.05
C HIS A 304 2.25 10.17 -3.09
N ALA A 305 2.44 10.86 -1.96
CA ALA A 305 2.46 12.31 -1.90
C ALA A 305 3.60 12.91 -2.75
N ILE A 306 4.82 12.36 -2.65
CA ILE A 306 5.99 12.78 -3.43
C ILE A 306 5.73 12.59 -4.92
N ALA A 307 5.33 11.38 -5.33
CA ALA A 307 5.03 11.10 -6.73
C ALA A 307 3.91 12.00 -7.27
N SER A 308 2.95 12.39 -6.43
CA SER A 308 1.83 13.25 -6.84
C SER A 308 2.16 14.74 -6.88
N ARG A 309 3.39 15.17 -6.54
CA ARG A 309 3.77 16.59 -6.59
C ARG A 309 3.75 17.12 -8.03
N TYR A 310 4.22 16.35 -9.00
CA TYR A 310 4.21 16.71 -10.43
C TYR A 310 2.81 17.09 -10.94
N ILE A 311 1.77 16.45 -10.40
CA ILE A 311 0.38 16.72 -10.76
C ILE A 311 -0.03 18.18 -10.46
N LEU A 312 0.61 18.84 -9.49
CA LEU A 312 0.32 20.24 -9.14
C LEU A 312 0.71 21.22 -10.25
N GLU A 313 1.74 20.90 -11.03
CA GLU A 313 2.25 21.75 -12.09
C GLU A 313 1.33 21.71 -13.32
N SER A 314 0.52 20.64 -13.47
CA SER A 314 -0.54 20.55 -14.48
C SER A 314 -1.94 20.79 -13.88
N HIS A 315 -2.05 21.86 -13.10
CA HIS A 315 -3.14 22.21 -12.20
C HIS A 315 -4.57 22.09 -12.80
N GLU A 316 -4.74 22.45 -14.07
CA GLU A 316 -6.07 22.55 -14.71
C GLU A 316 -6.75 21.19 -14.92
N VAL A 317 -5.99 20.17 -15.37
CA VAL A 317 -6.53 18.83 -15.65
C VAL A 317 -7.00 18.19 -14.34
N PHE A 318 -6.22 18.37 -13.27
CA PHE A 318 -6.55 17.83 -11.97
C PHE A 318 -7.80 18.48 -11.35
N ILE A 319 -7.92 19.81 -11.40
CA ILE A 319 -9.12 20.51 -10.90
C ILE A 319 -10.37 20.05 -11.65
N ARG A 320 -10.31 19.98 -12.98
CA ARG A 320 -11.44 19.55 -13.82
C ARG A 320 -11.92 18.15 -13.43
N TRP A 321 -10.98 17.22 -13.28
CA TRP A 321 -11.28 15.86 -12.82
C TRP A 321 -11.91 15.83 -11.41
N GLN A 322 -11.38 16.63 -10.46
CA GLN A 322 -11.96 16.69 -9.10
C GLN A 322 -13.40 17.22 -9.11
N GLN A 323 -13.68 18.26 -9.89
CA GLN A 323 -15.00 18.85 -10.00
C GLN A 323 -16.00 17.84 -10.58
N GLN A 324 -15.63 17.15 -11.66
CA GLN A 324 -16.46 16.10 -12.27
C GLN A 324 -16.74 14.95 -11.31
N ARG A 325 -15.73 14.50 -10.56
CA ARG A 325 -15.88 13.43 -9.58
C ARG A 325 -16.81 13.81 -8.41
N LYS A 326 -16.73 15.05 -7.92
CA LYS A 326 -17.67 15.55 -6.89
C LYS A 326 -19.12 15.52 -7.37
N ILE A 327 -19.37 15.96 -8.62
CA ILE A 327 -20.71 15.91 -9.23
C ILE A 327 -21.19 14.46 -9.29
N PHE A 328 -20.32 13.55 -9.73
CA PHE A 328 -20.65 12.13 -9.80
C PHE A 328 -20.96 11.51 -8.44
N ASP A 329 -20.17 11.80 -7.40
CA ASP A 329 -20.39 11.29 -6.05
C ASP A 329 -21.74 11.80 -5.46
N VAL A 330 -22.13 13.05 -5.73
CA VAL A 330 -23.45 13.60 -5.35
C VAL A 330 -24.58 12.88 -6.07
N ILE A 331 -24.46 12.69 -7.39
CA ILE A 331 -25.46 11.96 -8.18
C ILE A 331 -25.60 10.53 -7.66
N LYS A 332 -24.47 9.85 -7.44
CA LYS A 332 -24.41 8.48 -6.95
C LYS A 332 -25.09 8.30 -5.59
N GLY A 333 -24.93 9.25 -4.67
CA GLY A 333 -25.58 9.21 -3.36
C GLY A 333 -27.11 9.25 -3.42
N ARG A 334 -27.70 9.62 -4.56
CA ARG A 334 -29.16 9.74 -4.77
C ARG A 334 -29.75 8.58 -5.57
N LEU A 335 -28.94 7.59 -5.93
CA LEU A 335 -29.31 6.52 -6.86
C LEU A 335 -29.26 5.15 -6.20
N SER A 336 -30.12 4.24 -6.66
CA SER A 336 -30.03 2.83 -6.28
C SER A 336 -28.77 2.18 -6.86
N ASN A 337 -28.29 1.10 -6.25
CA ASN A 337 -27.10 0.38 -6.74
C ASN A 337 -27.21 -0.02 -8.23
N GLN A 338 -28.40 -0.43 -8.66
CA GLN A 338 -28.66 -0.80 -10.04
C GLN A 338 -28.57 0.41 -10.99
N GLN A 339 -29.02 1.59 -10.55
CA GLN A 339 -28.87 2.84 -11.29
C GLN A 339 -27.42 3.33 -11.32
N VAL A 340 -26.65 3.11 -10.25
CA VAL A 340 -25.21 3.41 -10.21
C VAL A 340 -24.43 2.55 -11.19
N ASP A 341 -24.75 1.26 -11.30
CA ASP A 341 -24.08 0.37 -12.24
C ASP A 341 -24.47 0.69 -13.69
N LEU A 342 -25.72 1.05 -13.95
CA LEU A 342 -26.14 1.61 -15.23
C LEU A 342 -25.35 2.90 -15.53
N LEU A 343 -25.30 3.86 -14.60
CA LEU A 343 -24.51 5.07 -14.78
C LEU A 343 -23.03 4.79 -15.03
N ARG A 344 -22.42 3.79 -14.41
CA ARG A 344 -21.04 3.39 -14.74
C ARG A 344 -20.90 2.90 -16.18
N THR A 345 -21.91 2.21 -16.71
CA THR A 345 -21.89 1.72 -18.09
C THR A 345 -22.20 2.80 -19.13
N VAL A 346 -22.95 3.85 -18.79
CA VAL A 346 -23.38 4.91 -19.71
C VAL A 346 -22.86 6.30 -19.38
N ASN A 347 -21.97 6.47 -18.39
CA ASN A 347 -21.36 7.76 -18.11
C ASN A 347 -20.02 7.88 -18.83
N PRO A 348 -19.99 8.42 -20.06
CA PRO A 348 -18.74 8.69 -20.76
C PRO A 348 -17.87 9.68 -19.99
N PHE A 349 -18.40 10.50 -19.07
CA PHE A 349 -17.55 11.34 -18.22
C PHE A 349 -16.73 10.52 -17.22
N ASP A 350 -17.23 9.41 -16.69
CA ASP A 350 -16.45 8.58 -15.75
C ASP A 350 -15.37 7.80 -16.53
N LEU A 351 -15.66 7.34 -17.75
CA LEU A 351 -14.67 6.68 -18.61
C LEU A 351 -13.64 7.65 -19.19
N VAL A 352 -14.05 8.82 -19.68
CA VAL A 352 -13.16 9.85 -20.23
C VAL A 352 -12.34 10.48 -19.11
N SER A 353 -12.92 10.82 -17.97
CA SER A 353 -12.15 11.36 -16.84
C SER A 353 -11.24 10.32 -16.20
N GLN A 354 -11.62 9.03 -16.16
CA GLN A 354 -10.71 7.95 -15.77
C GLN A 354 -9.63 7.69 -16.81
N GLN A 355 -9.91 7.78 -18.10
CA GLN A 355 -8.89 7.66 -19.15
C GLN A 355 -7.95 8.86 -19.14
N GLU A 356 -8.45 10.08 -19.09
CA GLU A 356 -7.65 11.31 -18.97
C GLU A 356 -6.82 11.27 -17.69
N PHE A 357 -7.40 10.88 -16.55
CA PHE A 357 -6.65 10.73 -15.31
C PHE A 357 -5.66 9.56 -15.35
N SER A 358 -5.99 8.44 -16.00
CA SER A 358 -5.08 7.31 -16.15
C SER A 358 -3.93 7.68 -17.05
N GLN A 359 -4.19 8.28 -18.22
CA GLN A 359 -3.18 8.84 -19.12
C GLN A 359 -2.35 9.92 -18.43
N PHE A 360 -2.98 10.75 -17.61
CA PHE A 360 -2.27 11.77 -16.82
C PHE A 360 -1.41 11.15 -15.71
N SER A 361 -1.88 10.07 -15.07
CA SER A 361 -1.10 9.30 -14.10
C SER A 361 0.02 8.49 -14.75
N GLU A 362 -0.18 8.02 -15.99
CA GLU A 362 0.84 7.41 -16.86
C GLU A 362 1.86 8.45 -17.31
N ARG A 363 1.44 9.72 -17.45
CA ARG A 363 2.33 10.86 -17.70
C ARG A 363 3.05 11.36 -16.45
N ASN A 364 2.88 10.73 -15.28
CA ASN A 364 3.71 11.06 -14.13
C ASN A 364 5.17 10.66 -14.45
N PRO A 365 6.09 11.60 -14.68
CA PRO A 365 7.42 11.29 -15.17
C PRO A 365 8.21 10.47 -14.15
N ILE A 366 7.93 10.66 -12.84
CA ILE A 366 8.56 9.89 -11.78
C ILE A 366 8.12 8.42 -11.87
N LEU A 367 6.82 8.16 -12.00
CA LEU A 367 6.30 6.79 -12.11
C LEU A 367 6.66 6.14 -13.44
N ALA A 368 6.70 6.90 -14.54
CA ALA A 368 7.14 6.41 -15.84
C ALA A 368 8.63 6.02 -15.83
N LYS A 369 9.49 6.87 -15.27
CA LYS A 369 10.92 6.58 -15.09
C LYS A 369 11.11 5.37 -14.18
N TYR A 370 10.36 5.29 -13.08
CA TYR A 370 10.37 4.12 -12.21
C TYR A 370 9.92 2.86 -12.96
N ALA A 371 8.83 2.91 -13.75
CA ALA A 371 8.31 1.79 -14.54
C ALA A 371 9.31 1.23 -15.57
N SER A 372 10.23 2.08 -16.06
CA SER A 372 11.25 1.67 -17.02
C SER A 372 12.34 0.76 -16.42
N ILE A 373 12.38 0.63 -15.09
CA ILE A 373 13.37 -0.20 -14.40
C ILE A 373 12.99 -1.68 -14.56
N PRO A 374 13.86 -2.55 -15.12
CA PRO A 374 13.48 -3.91 -15.50
C PRO A 374 12.86 -4.79 -14.39
N ASP A 375 13.30 -4.65 -13.13
CA ASP A 375 12.91 -5.51 -12.02
C ASP A 375 11.71 -4.99 -11.19
N VAL A 376 11.24 -3.76 -11.40
CA VAL A 376 10.20 -3.15 -10.54
C VAL A 376 8.78 -3.55 -10.91
N SER A 377 8.58 -4.09 -12.12
CA SER A 377 7.30 -4.61 -12.61
C SER A 377 6.73 -5.71 -11.70
N ASN A 378 7.61 -6.38 -10.96
CA ASN A 378 7.24 -7.43 -10.02
C ASN A 378 6.96 -6.92 -8.61
N GLY A 379 7.21 -5.65 -8.27
CA GLY A 379 7.02 -5.09 -6.92
C GLY A 379 7.77 -5.82 -5.78
N PRO A 380 8.25 -5.12 -4.75
CA PRO A 380 8.99 -5.77 -3.67
C PRO A 380 8.06 -6.60 -2.76
N THR A 381 6.76 -6.31 -2.76
CA THR A 381 5.76 -7.01 -1.93
C THR A 381 4.55 -7.44 -2.76
N ARG A 382 3.73 -8.35 -2.20
CA ARG A 382 2.49 -8.79 -2.87
C ARG A 382 1.54 -7.62 -3.13
N TYR A 383 1.54 -6.62 -2.25
CA TYR A 383 0.73 -5.42 -2.41
C TYR A 383 1.35 -4.49 -3.47
N GLY A 384 2.67 -4.34 -3.47
CA GLY A 384 3.38 -3.58 -4.52
C GLY A 384 3.14 -4.11 -5.94
N ARG A 385 2.80 -5.39 -6.11
CA ARG A 385 2.43 -5.99 -7.41
C ARG A 385 1.10 -5.52 -7.99
N VAL A 386 0.27 -4.81 -7.21
CA VAL A 386 -1.06 -4.40 -7.65
C VAL A 386 -1.00 -3.31 -8.72
N SER A 387 -0.03 -2.40 -8.63
CA SER A 387 0.19 -1.36 -9.64
C SER A 387 1.60 -0.77 -9.53
N ILE A 388 2.03 -0.02 -10.54
CA ILE A 388 3.33 0.66 -10.49
C ILE A 388 3.43 1.68 -9.35
N SER A 389 2.33 2.37 -9.04
CA SER A 389 2.27 3.33 -7.92
C SER A 389 2.46 2.64 -6.57
N GLU A 390 1.84 1.47 -6.39
CA GLU A 390 2.00 0.65 -5.18
C GLU A 390 3.41 0.06 -5.08
N SER A 391 3.98 -0.39 -6.21
CA SER A 391 5.37 -0.86 -6.30
C SER A 391 6.35 0.25 -5.89
N PHE A 392 6.16 1.46 -6.41
CA PHE A 392 6.94 2.64 -6.06
C PHE A 392 6.85 2.92 -4.56
N ALA A 393 5.64 2.97 -4.00
CA ALA A 393 5.43 3.32 -2.60
C ALA A 393 5.99 2.28 -1.62
N GLU A 394 5.83 0.99 -1.91
CA GLU A 394 6.42 -0.08 -1.12
C GLU A 394 7.96 -0.10 -1.21
N SER A 395 8.51 0.15 -2.39
CA SER A 395 9.98 0.20 -2.58
C SER A 395 10.59 1.42 -1.90
N PHE A 396 9.93 2.58 -1.97
CA PHE A 396 10.33 3.78 -1.24
C PHE A 396 10.37 3.53 0.27
N ALA A 397 9.33 2.89 0.82
CA ALA A 397 9.30 2.56 2.23
C ALA A 397 10.42 1.58 2.63
N LEU A 398 10.69 0.58 1.80
CA LEU A 398 11.79 -0.36 2.02
C LEU A 398 13.16 0.31 1.90
N TYR A 399 13.38 1.20 0.94
CA TYR A 399 14.63 1.94 0.79
C TYR A 399 15.04 2.64 2.09
N HIS A 400 14.08 3.25 2.77
CA HIS A 400 14.30 3.99 4.02
C HIS A 400 14.35 3.13 5.29
N LEU A 401 13.64 1.99 5.32
CA LEU A 401 13.50 1.16 6.53
C LEU A 401 14.33 -0.12 6.51
N ASP A 402 14.46 -0.75 5.36
CA ASP A 402 15.25 -1.97 5.14
C ASP A 402 15.86 -1.99 3.71
N PRO A 403 16.89 -1.15 3.47
CA PRO A 403 17.54 -1.09 2.16
C PRO A 403 18.15 -2.43 1.75
N LYS A 404 18.56 -3.27 2.72
CA LYS A 404 19.12 -4.60 2.42
C LYS A 404 18.04 -5.52 1.85
N ALA A 405 16.82 -5.50 2.40
CA ALA A 405 15.69 -6.23 1.83
C ALA A 405 15.39 -5.74 0.42
N LEU A 406 15.37 -4.42 0.19
CA LEU A 406 15.15 -3.86 -1.15
C LEU A 406 16.22 -4.32 -2.15
N ILE A 407 17.51 -4.26 -1.79
CA ILE A 407 18.61 -4.74 -2.66
C ILE A 407 18.42 -6.21 -3.05
N ARG A 408 17.94 -7.06 -2.12
CA ARG A 408 17.69 -8.48 -2.41
C ARG A 408 16.53 -8.70 -3.39
N VAL A 409 15.44 -7.95 -3.24
CA VAL A 409 14.19 -8.21 -3.98
C VAL A 409 14.03 -7.36 -5.24
N SER A 410 14.57 -6.15 -5.25
CA SER A 410 14.56 -5.22 -6.40
C SER A 410 15.77 -4.26 -6.35
N PRO A 411 16.97 -4.72 -6.76
CA PRO A 411 18.16 -3.88 -6.79
C PRO A 411 18.05 -2.66 -7.72
N GLY A 412 17.23 -2.73 -8.78
CA GLY A 412 17.00 -1.58 -9.65
C GLY A 412 16.20 -0.47 -8.96
N ALA A 413 15.15 -0.84 -8.20
CA ALA A 413 14.42 0.13 -7.37
C ALA A 413 15.35 0.80 -6.35
N TYR A 414 16.22 0.03 -5.69
CA TYR A 414 17.20 0.58 -4.75
C TYR A 414 18.08 1.66 -5.42
N LYS A 415 18.69 1.34 -6.58
CA LYS A 415 19.53 2.29 -7.32
C LYS A 415 18.77 3.55 -7.75
N PHE A 416 17.49 3.42 -8.09
CA PHE A 416 16.65 4.55 -8.45
C PHE A 416 16.43 5.52 -7.27
N PHE A 417 16.18 5.01 -6.06
CA PHE A 417 16.05 5.88 -4.89
C PHE A 417 17.39 6.44 -4.41
N GLU A 418 18.46 5.64 -4.47
CA GLU A 418 19.83 6.06 -4.15
C GLU A 418 20.31 7.23 -5.02
N SER A 419 20.02 7.17 -6.33
CA SER A 419 20.30 8.26 -7.28
C SER A 419 19.32 9.43 -7.21
N GLN A 420 18.43 9.46 -6.21
CA GLN A 420 17.37 10.47 -6.06
C GLN A 420 16.46 10.60 -7.29
N GLY A 421 16.26 9.53 -8.06
CA GLY A 421 15.43 9.54 -9.27
C GLY A 421 13.97 9.95 -9.03
N HIS A 422 13.49 9.86 -7.79
CA HIS A 422 12.17 10.30 -7.35
C HIS A 422 12.08 11.80 -7.03
N LEU A 423 13.20 12.52 -7.01
CA LEU A 423 13.27 13.97 -6.79
C LEU A 423 13.64 14.75 -8.05
N ILE A 424 14.26 14.08 -9.03
CA ILE A 424 14.66 14.71 -10.30
C ILE A 424 13.39 14.93 -11.13
N MET A 425 12.92 16.17 -11.13
CA MET A 425 11.98 16.63 -12.15
C MET A 425 12.83 17.14 -13.30
N GLU A 426 12.82 16.43 -14.43
CA GLU A 426 13.41 16.94 -15.66
C GLU A 426 12.58 18.17 -16.05
N ALA A 427 13.13 19.36 -15.83
CA ALA A 427 12.57 20.59 -16.38
C ALA A 427 12.61 20.44 -17.90
N LYS A 428 11.45 20.36 -18.54
CA LYS A 428 11.34 20.38 -19.99
C LYS A 428 11.19 21.80 -20.48
#